data_AF-A0A6H2NSN4-F1
#
_entry.id   AF-A0A6H2NSN4-F1
#
_cell.length_a   1.000
_cell.length_b   1.000
_cell.length_c   1.000
_cell.angle_alpha   90.00
_cell.angle_beta   90.00
_cell.angle_gamma   90.00
#
_symmetry.space_group_name_H-M   'P 1'
#
loop_
_entity.id
_entity.type
_entity.pdbx_description
1 polymer ?
#
loop_
_entity_poly.entity_id
_entity_poly.type
_entity_poly.pdbx_seq_one_letter_code
_entity_poly.pdbx_strand_id
1 'polypeptide(L)'
;MQTTLFERLQPVLVLLSVAVGLGLAPVNGMANIAAGLIVPLLGVMLYATFLPLSLRGFGWSWKKVNVTAASLITNFVWTPLLAWGLGALFLQAHPDLWVGLIMLLVTPCTDWYLVFTSVAKGDVALATALLPLNLVLQVVLLPLYLLLFAGTLVELALGQLVEGIFWVLLVPLGLAMLTRWGQTQGHLPRPITAVLNRAETLSIAQSNLCRMAGWDEPNTEHQAQVSISSSWE
;
A
#
# COMPACT_ATOMS: atom_id res chain seq x y z
N MET A 1 0.66 22.53 11.38
CA MET A 1 1.40 21.53 10.58
C MET A 1 2.79 22.06 10.31
N GLN A 2 3.79 21.68 11.11
CA GLN A 2 5.19 21.94 10.78
C GLN A 2 5.63 20.84 9.82
N THR A 3 5.43 21.06 8.51
CA THR A 3 5.99 20.14 7.50
C THR A 3 7.49 20.25 7.61
N THR A 4 8.16 19.16 7.95
CA THR A 4 9.63 19.15 8.05
C THR A 4 10.22 19.55 6.70
N LEU A 5 11.36 20.26 6.69
CA LEU A 5 12.01 20.72 5.43
C LEU A 5 12.23 19.57 4.42
N PHE A 6 12.35 18.35 4.95
CA PHE A 6 12.48 17.10 4.23
C PHE A 6 11.23 16.72 3.41
N GLU A 7 10.02 16.92 3.94
CA GLU A 7 8.75 16.63 3.22
C GLU A 7 8.60 17.51 1.98
N ARG A 8 9.02 18.78 2.06
CA ARG A 8 8.99 19.71 0.92
C ARG A 8 10.04 19.37 -0.13
N LEU A 9 11.15 18.76 0.27
CA LEU A 9 12.24 18.37 -0.62
C LEU A 9 11.98 17.02 -1.31
N GLN A 10 11.06 16.21 -0.82
CA GLN A 10 10.81 14.86 -1.34
C GLN A 10 10.49 14.83 -2.85
N PRO A 11 9.62 15.69 -3.41
CA PRO A 11 9.37 15.71 -4.85
C PRO A 11 10.62 16.09 -5.65
N VAL A 12 11.43 17.03 -5.13
CA VAL A 12 12.67 17.48 -5.76
C VAL A 12 13.70 16.36 -5.77
N LEU A 13 13.83 15.62 -4.67
CA LEU A 13 14.73 14.48 -4.56
C LEU A 13 14.35 13.36 -5.54
N VAL A 14 13.05 13.09 -5.71
CA VAL A 14 12.56 12.12 -6.71
C VAL A 14 12.86 12.58 -8.14
N LEU A 15 12.65 13.86 -8.45
CA LEU A 15 13.00 14.42 -9.76
C LEU A 15 14.51 14.32 -10.05
N LEU A 16 15.33 14.65 -9.05
CA LEU A 16 16.78 14.53 -9.16
C LEU A 16 17.22 13.07 -9.33
N SER A 17 16.62 12.12 -8.61
CA SER A 17 16.98 10.70 -8.75
C SER A 17 16.64 10.16 -10.13
N VAL A 18 15.50 10.56 -10.71
CA VAL A 18 15.12 10.22 -12.09
C VAL A 18 16.11 10.84 -13.09
N ALA A 19 16.46 12.11 -12.93
CA ALA A 19 17.41 12.79 -13.81
C ALA A 19 18.81 12.13 -13.77
N VAL A 20 19.29 11.79 -12.58
CA VAL A 20 20.55 11.07 -12.38
C VAL A 20 20.47 9.67 -12.99
N GLY A 21 19.37 8.95 -12.79
CA GLY A 21 19.14 7.63 -13.38
C GLY A 21 19.20 7.65 -14.90
N LEU A 22 18.54 8.63 -15.54
CA LEU A 22 18.58 8.82 -17.00
C LEU A 22 19.98 9.21 -17.50
N GLY A 23 20.71 10.04 -16.74
CA GLY A 23 22.10 10.42 -17.08
C GLY A 23 23.10 9.27 -16.97
N LEU A 24 22.86 8.31 -16.08
CA LEU A 24 23.70 7.11 -15.90
C LEU A 24 23.28 5.91 -16.76
N ALA A 25 22.09 5.97 -17.37
CA ALA A 25 21.56 4.92 -18.25
C ALA A 25 22.49 4.48 -19.40
N PRO A 26 23.24 5.37 -20.10
CA PRO A 26 24.11 4.95 -21.20
C PRO A 26 25.44 4.30 -20.75
N VAL A 27 25.72 4.24 -19.44
CA VAL A 27 26.96 3.64 -18.93
C VAL A 27 26.86 2.11 -18.93
N ASN A 28 27.71 1.45 -19.71
CA ASN A 28 27.76 -0.01 -19.81
C ASN A 28 27.96 -0.67 -18.43
N GLY A 29 27.10 -1.61 -18.07
CA GLY A 29 27.15 -2.35 -16.80
C GLY A 29 26.31 -1.75 -15.67
N MET A 30 25.92 -0.47 -15.74
CA MET A 30 25.10 0.18 -14.71
C MET A 30 23.70 -0.45 -14.62
N ALA A 31 23.13 -0.84 -15.75
CA ALA A 31 21.81 -1.49 -15.82
C ALA A 31 21.76 -2.83 -15.06
N ASN A 32 22.83 -3.64 -15.14
CA ASN A 32 22.89 -4.93 -14.45
C ASN A 32 23.00 -4.77 -12.93
N ILE A 33 23.79 -3.78 -12.49
CA ILE A 33 23.92 -3.44 -11.07
C ILE A 33 22.58 -2.94 -10.53
N ALA A 34 21.92 -2.02 -11.26
CA ALA A 34 20.60 -1.51 -10.90
C ALA A 34 19.56 -2.63 -10.82
N ALA A 35 19.50 -3.51 -11.82
CA ALA A 35 18.58 -4.65 -11.83
C ALA A 35 18.75 -5.56 -10.60
N GLY A 36 19.99 -5.82 -10.18
CA GLY A 36 20.29 -6.60 -8.98
C GLY A 36 19.92 -5.91 -7.65
N LEU A 37 19.93 -4.58 -7.62
CA LEU A 37 19.62 -3.78 -6.42
C LEU A 37 18.13 -3.44 -6.27
N ILE A 38 17.39 -3.34 -7.37
CA ILE A 38 15.97 -2.93 -7.34
C ILE A 38 15.14 -3.90 -6.49
N VAL A 39 15.24 -5.22 -6.76
CA VAL A 39 14.44 -6.24 -6.06
C VAL A 39 14.66 -6.25 -4.55
N PRO A 40 15.91 -6.29 -4.01
CA PRO A 40 16.12 -6.28 -2.56
C PRO A 40 15.72 -4.95 -1.92
N LEU A 41 15.98 -3.80 -2.56
CA LEU A 41 15.55 -2.51 -2.03
C LEU A 41 14.02 -2.40 -1.96
N LEU A 42 13.31 -2.88 -3.00
CA LEU A 42 11.86 -2.96 -2.98
C LEU A 42 11.36 -3.88 -1.86
N GLY A 43 11.99 -5.03 -1.66
CA GLY A 43 11.63 -5.95 -0.58
C GLY A 43 11.77 -5.31 0.81
N VAL A 44 12.86 -4.58 1.06
CA VAL A 44 13.07 -3.84 2.33
C VAL A 44 12.04 -2.73 2.49
N MET A 45 11.76 -1.98 1.42
CA MET A 45 10.75 -0.92 1.44
C MET A 45 9.36 -1.49 1.77
N LEU A 46 8.94 -2.54 1.07
CA LEU A 46 7.64 -3.19 1.28
C LEU A 46 7.53 -3.79 2.68
N TYR A 47 8.59 -4.42 3.18
CA TYR A 47 8.63 -4.90 4.57
C TYR A 47 8.40 -3.74 5.56
N ALA A 48 9.10 -2.61 5.37
CA ALA A 48 8.93 -1.43 6.22
C ALA A 48 7.51 -0.83 6.11
N THR A 49 6.90 -0.83 4.92
CA THR A 49 5.53 -0.36 4.68
C THR A 49 4.49 -1.29 5.30
N PHE A 50 4.71 -2.61 5.29
CA PHE A 50 3.78 -3.60 5.85
C PHE A 50 3.91 -3.78 7.35
N LEU A 51 5.06 -3.45 7.93
CA LEU A 51 5.28 -3.54 9.37
C LEU A 51 4.23 -2.78 10.20
N PRO A 52 3.85 -1.52 9.88
CA PRO A 52 2.79 -0.82 10.60
C PRO A 52 1.36 -1.26 10.22
N LEU A 53 1.15 -2.02 9.13
CA LEU A 53 -0.20 -2.45 8.75
C LEU A 53 -0.81 -3.37 9.80
N SER A 54 -1.96 -2.97 10.33
CA SER A 54 -2.72 -3.78 11.27
C SER A 54 -3.93 -4.42 10.57
N LEU A 55 -4.02 -5.76 10.62
CA LEU A 55 -5.16 -6.50 10.05
C LEU A 55 -6.34 -6.60 11.03
N ARG A 56 -6.16 -6.14 12.27
CA ARG A 56 -7.12 -6.33 13.37
C ARG A 56 -8.38 -5.47 13.25
N GLY A 57 -8.40 -4.45 12.38
CA GLY A 57 -9.55 -3.56 12.15
C GLY A 57 -10.51 -3.97 11.02
N PHE A 58 -10.31 -5.14 10.39
CA PHE A 58 -11.07 -5.56 9.19
C PHE A 58 -12.60 -5.61 9.39
N GLY A 59 -13.08 -5.75 10.63
CA GLY A 59 -14.50 -5.80 10.97
C GLY A 59 -15.26 -4.48 10.82
N TRP A 60 -14.59 -3.33 10.87
CA TRP A 60 -15.27 -2.02 10.84
C TRP A 60 -15.73 -1.58 9.46
N SER A 61 -15.05 -2.01 8.38
CA SER A 61 -15.44 -1.70 6.99
C SER A 61 -16.85 -2.19 6.65
N TRP A 62 -17.37 -3.19 7.35
CA TRP A 62 -18.70 -3.75 7.13
C TRP A 62 -19.83 -2.86 7.65
N LYS A 63 -19.54 -1.85 8.49
CA LYS A 63 -20.58 -0.92 8.99
C LYS A 63 -21.01 0.14 7.96
N LYS A 64 -20.17 0.43 6.94
CA LYS A 64 -20.45 1.43 5.89
C LYS A 64 -20.27 0.85 4.48
N VAL A 65 -20.98 -0.24 4.20
CA VAL A 65 -20.88 -0.99 2.93
C VAL A 65 -21.04 -0.13 1.67
N ASN A 66 -21.86 0.93 1.70
CA ASN A 66 -22.08 1.77 0.52
C ASN A 66 -20.81 2.50 0.07
N VAL A 67 -20.04 3.03 1.03
CA VAL A 67 -18.81 3.79 0.74
C VAL A 67 -17.67 2.83 0.39
N THR A 68 -17.58 1.70 1.11
CA THR A 68 -16.64 0.62 0.82
C THR A 68 -16.87 0.05 -0.58
N ALA A 69 -18.12 -0.26 -0.94
CA ALA A 69 -18.46 -0.79 -2.26
C ALA A 69 -18.18 0.24 -3.37
N ALA A 70 -18.52 1.52 -3.17
CA ALA A 70 -18.21 2.57 -4.15
C ALA A 70 -16.70 2.69 -4.39
N SER A 71 -15.89 2.62 -3.34
CA SER A 71 -14.42 2.63 -3.44
C SER A 71 -13.90 1.39 -4.18
N LEU A 72 -14.39 0.20 -3.85
CA LEU A 72 -13.99 -1.04 -4.52
C LEU A 72 -14.38 -1.06 -6.00
N ILE A 73 -15.59 -0.66 -6.34
CA ILE A 73 -16.06 -0.59 -7.74
C ILE A 73 -15.22 0.41 -8.52
N THR A 74 -14.92 1.57 -7.94
CA THR A 74 -14.07 2.55 -8.62
C THR A 74 -12.66 2.00 -8.83
N ASN A 75 -12.05 1.39 -7.82
CA ASN A 75 -10.68 0.87 -7.92
C ASN A 75 -10.54 -0.35 -8.84
N PHE A 76 -11.49 -1.29 -8.78
CA PHE A 76 -11.38 -2.58 -9.45
C PHE A 76 -12.26 -2.71 -10.70
N VAL A 77 -13.24 -1.83 -10.92
CA VAL A 77 -14.07 -1.88 -12.16
C VAL A 77 -13.74 -0.70 -13.05
N TRP A 78 -13.79 0.51 -12.50
CA TRP A 78 -13.58 1.71 -13.28
C TRP A 78 -12.12 1.87 -13.73
N THR A 79 -11.16 1.67 -12.84
CA THR A 79 -9.73 1.83 -13.18
C THR A 79 -9.24 0.85 -14.25
N PRO A 80 -9.53 -0.47 -14.21
CA PRO A 80 -9.09 -1.38 -15.27
C PRO A 80 -9.78 -1.09 -16.61
N LEU A 81 -11.05 -0.68 -16.58
CA LEU A 81 -11.78 -0.29 -17.79
C LEU A 81 -11.17 0.96 -18.43
N LEU A 82 -10.80 1.95 -17.62
CA LEU A 82 -10.05 3.12 -18.09
C LEU A 82 -8.67 2.74 -18.63
N ALA A 83 -7.93 1.86 -17.94
CA ALA A 83 -6.61 1.41 -18.39
C ALA A 83 -6.68 0.73 -19.76
N TRP A 84 -7.68 -0.13 -19.95
CA TRP A 84 -7.93 -0.79 -21.22
C TRP A 84 -8.32 0.22 -22.32
N GLY A 85 -9.24 1.14 -22.02
CA GLY A 85 -9.65 2.17 -22.98
C GLY A 85 -8.52 3.11 -23.40
N LEU A 86 -7.68 3.54 -22.47
CA LEU A 86 -6.51 4.38 -22.75
C LEU A 86 -5.47 3.64 -23.60
N GLY A 87 -5.18 2.39 -23.27
CA GLY A 87 -4.25 1.60 -24.07
C GLY A 87 -4.79 1.28 -25.46
N ALA A 88 -6.10 1.01 -25.58
CA ALA A 88 -6.76 0.84 -26.86
C ALA A 88 -6.79 2.12 -27.69
N LEU A 89 -6.76 3.32 -27.11
CA LEU A 89 -6.78 4.57 -27.88
C LEU A 89 -5.36 5.02 -28.28
N PHE A 90 -4.39 4.90 -27.40
CA PHE A 90 -3.05 5.49 -27.59
C PHE A 90 -1.93 4.47 -27.85
N LEU A 91 -2.05 3.22 -27.39
CA LEU A 91 -0.95 2.24 -27.35
C LEU A 91 -1.19 1.00 -28.22
N GLN A 92 -2.12 1.06 -29.18
CA GLN A 92 -2.39 -0.06 -30.10
C GLN A 92 -1.14 -0.57 -30.82
N ALA A 93 -0.20 0.32 -31.14
CA ALA A 93 1.05 -0.02 -31.83
C ALA A 93 2.15 -0.59 -30.90
N HIS A 94 1.97 -0.53 -29.58
CA HIS A 94 2.98 -0.89 -28.58
C HIS A 94 2.38 -1.76 -27.47
N PRO A 95 2.16 -3.06 -27.72
CA PRO A 95 1.51 -3.97 -26.77
C PRO A 95 2.28 -4.08 -25.44
N ASP A 96 3.61 -4.02 -25.46
CA ASP A 96 4.44 -4.07 -24.23
C ASP A 96 4.16 -2.89 -23.29
N LEU A 97 4.04 -1.68 -23.85
CA LEU A 97 3.71 -0.48 -23.07
C LEU A 97 2.27 -0.53 -22.57
N TRP A 98 1.36 -1.16 -23.33
CA TRP A 98 -0.03 -1.33 -22.92
C TRP A 98 -0.13 -2.24 -21.69
N VAL A 99 0.59 -3.37 -21.69
CA VAL A 99 0.66 -4.25 -20.53
C VAL A 99 1.24 -3.52 -19.31
N GLY A 100 2.31 -2.73 -19.50
CA GLY A 100 2.87 -1.90 -18.42
C GLY A 100 1.88 -0.88 -17.85
N LEU A 101 1.10 -0.21 -18.72
CA LEU A 101 0.04 0.71 -18.32
C LEU A 101 -1.06 -0.01 -17.51
N ILE A 102 -1.49 -1.19 -17.96
CA ILE A 102 -2.48 -2.00 -17.24
C ILE A 102 -1.92 -2.38 -15.87
N MET A 103 -0.69 -2.90 -15.79
CA MET A 103 -0.06 -3.24 -14.51
C MET A 103 0.01 -2.05 -13.56
N LEU A 104 0.34 -0.85 -14.06
CA LEU A 104 0.43 0.37 -13.26
C LEU A 104 -0.95 0.78 -12.71
N LEU A 105 -2.00 0.73 -13.51
CA LEU A 105 -3.33 1.20 -13.12
C LEU A 105 -4.11 0.16 -12.30
N VAL A 106 -3.88 -1.12 -12.54
CA VAL A 106 -4.63 -2.24 -11.93
C VAL A 106 -4.02 -2.71 -10.61
N THR A 107 -2.94 -2.09 -10.14
CA THR A 107 -2.31 -2.39 -8.84
C THR A 107 -2.63 -1.33 -7.77
N PRO A 108 -3.89 -1.25 -7.27
CA PRO A 108 -4.25 -0.26 -6.26
C PRO A 108 -3.75 -0.66 -4.86
N CYS A 109 -2.50 -0.31 -4.54
CA CYS A 109 -1.94 -0.47 -3.19
C CYS A 109 -1.32 0.81 -2.62
N THR A 110 -1.74 1.98 -3.09
CA THR A 110 -1.21 3.22 -2.54
C THR A 110 -1.84 3.50 -1.18
N ASP A 111 -1.04 3.67 -0.15
CA ASP A 111 -1.39 4.29 1.12
C ASP A 111 -1.56 5.82 0.99
N TRP A 112 -1.01 6.40 -0.08
CA TRP A 112 -0.98 7.84 -0.29
C TRP A 112 -2.36 8.52 -0.38
N TYR A 113 -3.42 7.81 -0.82
CA TYR A 113 -4.77 8.37 -0.83
C TYR A 113 -5.29 8.68 0.58
N LEU A 114 -4.76 8.06 1.64
CA LEU A 114 -5.13 8.41 3.02
C LEU A 114 -4.78 9.86 3.34
N VAL A 115 -3.66 10.36 2.81
CA VAL A 115 -3.27 11.76 2.97
C VAL A 115 -4.32 12.65 2.30
N PHE A 116 -4.75 12.34 1.09
CA PHE A 116 -5.80 13.11 0.40
C PHE A 116 -7.14 13.03 1.12
N THR A 117 -7.53 11.86 1.61
CA THR A 117 -8.74 11.69 2.43
C THR A 117 -8.66 12.57 3.68
N SER A 118 -7.49 12.64 4.34
CA SER A 118 -7.29 13.49 5.51
C SER A 118 -7.38 14.99 5.17
N VAL A 119 -6.82 15.41 4.03
CA VAL A 119 -6.86 16.80 3.54
C VAL A 119 -8.28 17.20 3.14
N ALA A 120 -9.04 16.27 2.55
CA ALA A 120 -10.43 16.45 2.17
C ALA A 120 -11.41 16.39 3.37
N LYS A 121 -10.91 16.21 4.61
CA LYS A 121 -11.73 15.97 5.82
C LYS A 121 -12.66 14.76 5.70
N GLY A 122 -12.24 13.75 4.95
CA GLY A 122 -12.93 12.47 4.83
C GLY A 122 -12.69 11.54 6.02
N ASP A 123 -13.38 10.41 6.02
CA ASP A 123 -13.27 9.37 7.05
C ASP A 123 -11.98 8.55 6.85
N VAL A 124 -10.91 9.00 7.52
CA VAL A 124 -9.59 8.35 7.44
C VAL A 124 -9.60 6.96 8.06
N ALA A 125 -10.42 6.72 9.09
CA ALA A 125 -10.55 5.42 9.74
C ALA A 125 -11.19 4.37 8.80
N LEU A 126 -12.22 4.78 8.05
CA LEU A 126 -12.80 3.93 7.01
C LEU A 126 -11.79 3.65 5.89
N ALA A 127 -11.01 4.66 5.51
CA ALA A 127 -9.99 4.52 4.47
C ALA A 127 -8.82 3.61 4.91
N THR A 128 -8.35 3.71 6.15
CA THR A 128 -7.32 2.78 6.66
C THR A 128 -7.85 1.35 6.76
N ALA A 129 -9.13 1.16 7.11
CA ALA A 129 -9.77 -0.15 7.14
C ALA A 129 -9.98 -0.77 5.74
N LEU A 130 -9.96 0.05 4.68
CA LEU A 130 -9.98 -0.39 3.28
C LEU A 130 -8.62 -0.90 2.80
N LEU A 131 -7.50 -0.50 3.42
CA LEU A 131 -6.16 -0.89 2.96
C LEU A 131 -5.94 -2.41 2.92
N PRO A 132 -6.23 -3.19 3.99
CA PRO A 132 -6.05 -4.64 3.94
C PRO A 132 -6.98 -5.30 2.91
N LEU A 133 -8.20 -4.77 2.75
CA LEU A 133 -9.16 -5.28 1.78
C LEU A 133 -8.66 -5.06 0.35
N ASN A 134 -8.16 -3.87 0.02
CA ASN A 134 -7.58 -3.57 -1.29
C ASN A 134 -6.34 -4.44 -1.54
N LEU A 135 -5.48 -4.65 -0.54
CA LEU A 135 -4.32 -5.52 -0.67
C LEU A 135 -4.73 -6.96 -1.03
N VAL A 136 -5.68 -7.55 -0.30
CA VAL A 136 -6.15 -8.92 -0.57
C VAL A 136 -6.81 -9.02 -1.95
N LEU A 137 -7.71 -8.08 -2.27
CA LEU A 137 -8.35 -8.06 -3.59
C LEU A 137 -7.32 -7.88 -4.69
N GLN A 138 -6.33 -7.00 -4.54
CA GLN A 138 -5.28 -6.81 -5.53
C GLN A 138 -4.51 -8.11 -5.77
N VAL A 139 -4.07 -8.82 -4.73
CA VAL A 139 -3.31 -10.08 -4.92
C VAL A 139 -4.13 -11.12 -5.69
N VAL A 140 -5.44 -11.19 -5.44
CA VAL A 140 -6.33 -12.17 -6.09
C VAL A 140 -6.73 -11.74 -7.51
N LEU A 141 -7.04 -10.45 -7.70
CA LEU A 141 -7.57 -9.94 -8.98
C LEU A 141 -6.47 -9.61 -9.97
N LEU A 142 -5.25 -9.28 -9.53
CA LEU A 142 -4.11 -8.99 -10.41
C LEU A 142 -3.85 -10.09 -11.46
N PRO A 143 -3.69 -11.38 -11.09
CA PRO A 143 -3.49 -12.44 -12.08
C PRO A 143 -4.70 -12.60 -13.01
N LEU A 144 -5.92 -12.39 -12.51
CA LEU A 144 -7.15 -12.45 -13.32
C LEU A 144 -7.18 -11.34 -14.37
N TYR A 145 -6.85 -10.10 -14.00
CA TYR A 145 -6.82 -8.99 -14.94
C TYR A 145 -5.71 -9.12 -15.97
N LEU A 146 -4.55 -9.63 -15.58
CA LEU A 146 -3.48 -9.89 -16.53
C LEU A 146 -3.86 -10.98 -17.52
N LEU A 147 -4.52 -12.04 -17.07
CA LEU A 147 -5.00 -13.08 -17.98
C LEU A 147 -6.07 -12.55 -18.96
N LEU A 148 -6.97 -11.68 -18.47
CA LEU A 148 -8.05 -11.12 -19.28
C LEU A 148 -7.55 -10.08 -20.30
N PHE A 149 -6.71 -9.14 -19.86
CA PHE A 149 -6.33 -7.98 -20.66
C PHE A 149 -4.96 -8.15 -21.33
N ALA A 150 -3.99 -8.76 -20.65
CA ALA A 150 -2.63 -8.89 -21.17
C ALA A 150 -2.41 -10.21 -21.92
N GLY A 151 -3.10 -11.30 -21.52
CA GLY A 151 -2.99 -12.62 -22.16
C GLY A 151 -3.47 -12.67 -23.61
N THR A 152 -4.21 -11.65 -24.07
CA THR A 152 -4.61 -11.50 -25.48
C THR A 152 -3.62 -10.67 -26.29
N LEU A 153 -2.71 -9.95 -25.63
CA LEU A 153 -1.78 -8.99 -26.24
C LEU A 153 -0.35 -9.55 -26.33
N VAL A 154 0.08 -10.36 -25.35
CA VAL A 154 1.44 -10.90 -25.23
C VAL A 154 1.38 -12.33 -24.66
N GLU A 155 2.37 -13.17 -24.96
CA GLU A 155 2.58 -14.43 -24.22
C GLU A 155 3.07 -14.11 -22.80
N LEU A 156 2.16 -14.06 -21.83
CA LEU A 156 2.54 -13.92 -20.43
C LEU A 156 2.86 -15.29 -19.82
N ALA A 157 4.10 -15.45 -19.36
CA ALA A 157 4.49 -16.55 -18.49
C ALA A 157 3.87 -16.35 -17.10
N LEU A 158 2.63 -16.83 -16.90
CA LEU A 158 1.90 -16.75 -15.63
C LEU A 158 2.74 -17.23 -14.44
N GLY A 159 3.59 -18.24 -14.65
CA GLY A 159 4.52 -18.75 -13.63
C GLY A 159 5.49 -17.68 -13.13
N GLN A 160 6.09 -16.88 -14.02
CA GLN A 160 7.02 -15.82 -13.63
C GLN A 160 6.32 -14.67 -12.90
N LEU A 161 5.07 -14.36 -13.28
CA LEU A 161 4.28 -13.34 -12.60
C LEU A 161 3.94 -13.74 -11.17
N VAL A 162 3.44 -14.98 -11.00
CA VAL A 162 3.09 -15.52 -9.68
C VAL A 162 4.35 -15.63 -8.82
N GLU A 163 5.47 -16.06 -9.39
CA GLU A 163 6.76 -16.09 -8.70
C GLU A 163 7.23 -14.69 -8.27
N GLY A 164 7.12 -13.69 -9.15
CA GLY A 164 7.46 -12.30 -8.84
C GLY A 164 6.59 -11.73 -7.71
N ILE A 165 5.27 -11.95 -7.78
CA ILE A 165 4.33 -11.56 -6.71
C ILE A 165 4.69 -12.28 -5.41
N PHE A 166 5.02 -13.57 -5.48
CA PHE A 166 5.37 -14.34 -4.30
C PHE A 166 6.62 -13.77 -3.60
N TRP A 167 7.71 -13.56 -4.33
CA TRP A 167 8.96 -13.07 -3.77
C TRP A 167 8.93 -11.60 -3.36
N VAL A 168 8.30 -10.74 -4.15
CA VAL A 168 8.32 -9.29 -3.91
C VAL A 168 7.22 -8.87 -2.94
N LEU A 169 6.07 -9.57 -2.91
CA LEU A 169 4.93 -9.17 -2.10
C LEU A 169 4.69 -10.12 -0.92
N LEU A 170 4.52 -11.43 -1.16
CA LEU A 170 4.16 -12.36 -0.08
C LEU A 170 5.27 -12.52 0.96
N VAL A 171 6.54 -12.59 0.54
CA VAL A 171 7.67 -12.75 1.47
C VAL A 171 7.79 -11.59 2.45
N PRO A 172 7.91 -10.31 2.03
CA PRO A 172 8.01 -9.20 2.98
C PRO A 172 6.74 -9.03 3.82
N LEU A 173 5.57 -9.32 3.26
CA LEU A 173 4.31 -9.32 4.01
C LEU A 173 4.30 -10.40 5.10
N GLY A 174 4.67 -11.63 4.78
CA GLY A 174 4.76 -12.75 5.73
C GLY A 174 5.79 -12.48 6.83
N LEU A 175 6.97 -11.96 6.47
CA LEU A 175 7.98 -11.51 7.43
C LEU A 175 7.43 -10.43 8.36
N ALA A 176 6.77 -9.40 7.83
CA ALA A 176 6.18 -8.34 8.65
C ALA A 176 5.12 -8.87 9.63
N MET A 177 4.28 -9.81 9.18
CA MET A 177 3.29 -10.47 10.03
C MET A 177 3.95 -11.31 11.15
N LEU A 178 5.00 -12.08 10.82
CA LEU A 178 5.77 -12.85 11.80
C LEU A 178 6.45 -11.94 12.83
N THR A 179 7.03 -10.82 12.39
CA THR A 179 7.66 -9.82 13.26
C THR A 179 6.65 -9.18 14.21
N ARG A 180 5.42 -8.90 13.74
CA ARG A 180 4.32 -8.43 14.60
C ARG A 180 3.88 -9.50 15.60
N TRP A 181 3.76 -10.75 15.17
CA TRP A 181 3.37 -11.84 16.06
C TRP A 181 4.41 -12.09 17.17
N GLY A 182 5.71 -12.03 16.85
CA GLY A 182 6.80 -12.09 17.83
C GLY A 182 6.79 -10.94 18.85
N GLN A 183 6.28 -9.75 18.48
CA GLN A 183 6.09 -8.63 19.42
C GLN A 183 4.93 -8.86 20.37
N THR A 184 3.81 -9.41 19.89
CA THR A 184 2.69 -9.78 20.76
C THR A 184 3.07 -10.87 21.77
N GLN A 185 4.14 -11.62 21.50
CA GLN A 185 4.71 -12.65 22.38
C GLN A 185 5.87 -12.13 23.25
N GLY A 186 6.24 -10.84 23.18
CA GLY A 186 7.27 -10.23 24.04
C GLY A 186 8.74 -10.54 23.69
N HIS A 187 9.03 -11.11 22.52
CA HIS A 187 10.36 -11.64 22.16
C HIS A 187 11.20 -10.73 21.23
N LEU A 188 10.77 -9.49 20.94
CA LEU A 188 11.42 -8.66 19.91
C LEU A 188 12.41 -7.60 20.44
N PRO A 189 13.50 -7.29 19.72
CA PRO A 189 14.47 -6.25 20.10
C PRO A 189 13.88 -4.82 20.10
N ARG A 190 14.35 -4.01 21.05
CA ARG A 190 13.95 -2.61 21.32
C ARG A 190 13.87 -1.62 20.12
N PRO A 191 14.72 -1.69 19.07
CA PRO A 191 14.59 -0.73 17.96
C PRO A 191 13.34 -0.96 17.10
N ILE A 192 12.90 -2.21 16.95
CA ILE A 192 11.73 -2.54 16.12
C ILE A 192 10.44 -2.14 16.86
N THR A 193 10.39 -2.34 18.18
CA THR A 193 9.27 -1.88 19.00
C THR A 193 9.18 -0.35 19.05
N ALA A 194 10.31 0.37 18.99
CA ALA A 194 10.30 1.84 18.96
C ALA A 194 9.70 2.41 17.66
N VAL A 195 10.02 1.82 16.50
CA VAL A 195 9.45 2.24 15.20
C VAL A 195 7.94 1.99 15.15
N LEU A 196 7.51 0.83 15.65
CA LEU A 196 6.09 0.46 15.66
C LEU A 196 5.29 1.25 16.68
N ASN A 197 5.82 1.45 17.89
CA ASN A 197 5.20 2.32 18.88
C ASN A 197 5.09 3.77 18.39
N ARG A 198 6.03 4.26 17.57
CA ARG A 198 5.92 5.59 16.94
C ARG A 198 4.79 5.64 15.91
N ALA A 199 4.64 4.60 15.09
CA ALA A 199 3.55 4.50 14.13
C ALA A 199 2.18 4.41 14.85
N GLU A 200 2.08 3.61 15.92
CA GLU A 200 0.87 3.48 16.72
C GLU A 200 0.56 4.75 17.55
N THR A 201 1.58 5.39 18.16
CA THR A 201 1.39 6.66 18.88
C THR A 201 1.05 7.82 17.96
N LEU A 202 1.48 7.82 16.70
CA LEU A 202 1.03 8.82 15.71
C LEU A 202 -0.44 8.60 15.33
N SER A 203 -0.87 7.33 15.20
CA SER A 203 -2.28 6.96 15.02
C SER A 203 -3.14 7.37 16.23
N ILE A 204 -2.68 7.10 17.45
CA ILE A 204 -3.37 7.47 18.70
C ILE A 204 -3.32 8.99 18.95
N ALA A 205 -2.23 9.66 18.58
CA ALA A 205 -2.14 11.11 18.66
C ALA A 205 -3.06 11.77 17.63
N GLN A 206 -3.20 11.21 16.43
CA GLN A 206 -4.16 11.67 15.43
C GLN A 206 -5.61 11.45 15.88
N SER A 207 -5.94 10.30 16.49
CA SER A 207 -7.28 10.07 17.05
C SER A 207 -7.58 10.97 18.25
N ASN A 208 -6.61 11.20 19.13
CA ASN A 208 -6.76 12.13 20.26
C ASN A 208 -6.82 13.60 19.82
N LEU A 209 -6.09 14.00 18.77
CA LEU A 209 -6.25 15.33 18.17
C LEU A 209 -7.64 15.50 17.55
N CYS A 210 -8.21 14.45 16.93
CA CYS A 210 -9.58 14.48 16.42
C CYS A 210 -10.60 14.64 17.57
N ARG A 211 -10.41 13.94 18.69
CA ARG A 211 -11.23 14.11 19.91
C ARG A 211 -11.10 15.52 20.51
N MET A 212 -9.89 16.08 20.56
CA MET A 212 -9.66 17.46 21.04
C MET A 212 -10.24 18.53 20.09
N ALA A 213 -10.36 18.23 18.80
CA ALA A 213 -11.01 19.08 17.80
C ALA A 213 -12.54 18.96 17.78
N GLY A 214 -13.14 18.21 18.71
CA GLY A 214 -14.60 18.06 18.82
C GLY A 214 -15.24 17.17 17.75
N TRP A 215 -14.44 16.36 17.04
CA TRP A 215 -14.96 15.34 16.13
C TRP A 215 -15.31 14.09 16.95
N ASP A 216 -16.57 13.99 17.36
CA ASP A 216 -17.12 12.88 18.13
C ASP A 216 -17.36 11.67 17.21
N GLU A 217 -16.47 10.69 17.29
CA GLU A 217 -16.65 9.39 16.65
C GLU A 217 -17.67 8.58 17.46
N PRO A 218 -18.73 8.00 16.86
CA PRO A 218 -19.70 7.19 17.60
C PRO A 218 -19.06 5.91 18.15
N ASN A 219 -18.56 6.06 19.38
CA ASN A 219 -18.41 5.11 20.47
C ASN A 219 -18.75 3.65 20.12
N THR A 220 -17.76 2.85 19.69
CA THR A 220 -17.88 1.39 19.79
C THR A 220 -16.57 0.65 20.05
N GLU A 221 -15.39 1.25 19.85
CA GLU A 221 -14.10 0.57 20.11
C GLU A 221 -13.49 0.88 21.48
N HIS A 222 -13.86 2.01 22.11
CA HIS A 222 -13.32 2.38 23.41
C HIS A 222 -13.77 1.47 24.57
N GLN A 223 -14.90 0.76 24.45
CA GLN A 223 -15.32 -0.19 25.48
C GLN A 223 -14.57 -1.52 25.44
N ALA A 224 -14.01 -1.93 24.29
CA ALA A 224 -13.29 -3.20 24.20
C ALA A 224 -11.87 -3.10 24.78
N GLN A 225 -11.18 -1.97 24.63
CA GLN A 225 -9.81 -1.83 25.14
C GLN A 225 -9.74 -1.50 26.64
N VAL A 226 -10.70 -0.76 27.19
CA VAL A 226 -10.75 -0.49 28.65
C VAL A 226 -11.07 -1.76 29.44
N SER A 227 -11.86 -2.69 28.87
CA SER A 227 -12.16 -3.98 29.50
C SER A 227 -10.96 -4.94 29.56
N ILE A 228 -9.95 -4.78 28.70
CA ILE A 228 -8.78 -5.67 28.69
C ILE A 228 -7.71 -5.17 29.68
N SER A 229 -7.59 -3.86 29.90
CA SER A 229 -6.63 -3.35 30.90
C SER A 229 -7.09 -3.52 32.34
N SER A 230 -8.39 -3.71 32.60
CA SER A 230 -8.93 -3.96 33.95
C SER A 230 -8.96 -5.44 34.33
N SER A 231 -8.52 -6.36 33.46
CA SER A 231 -8.45 -7.81 33.76
C SER A 231 -7.03 -8.31 34.04
N TRP A 232 -6.06 -7.41 34.19
CA TRP A 232 -4.66 -7.73 34.51
C TRP A 232 -4.10 -6.84 35.64
N GLU A 233 -4.95 -6.48 36.61
CA GLU A 233 -4.50 -6.39 38.01
C GLU A 233 -4.32 -7.81 38.58
#